data_AF-A0A9E1RKP9-F1
#
_entry.id   AF-A0A9E1RKP9-F1
#
_cell.length_a   1.000
_cell.length_b   1.000
_cell.length_c   1.000
_cell.angle_alpha   90.00
_cell.angle_beta   90.00
_cell.angle_gamma   90.00
#
_symmetry.space_group_name_H-M   'P 1'
#
loop_
_entity.id
_entity.type
_entity.pdbx_description
1 polymer ?
#
loop_
_entity_poly.entity_id
_entity_poly.type
_entity_poly.pdbx_seq_one_letter_code
_entity_poly.pdbx_strand_id
1 'polypeptide(L)'
;MNDVEAPADGRVARRERNINSVLDVVLEMFAEESLFPTIEQVAKRSGLSLRSLYRYFADPAELLEAVIVRSREQVAEAVLLPAIGQGFVADRIDDFVAMRLRLHEISGPTFRATMANAAHHPRVAAELASNRELMRDQFVLQFAPELEGLSTKEREHVLNAGDLLTQLDAVDFLRR
;
A
#
# COMPACT_ATOMS: atom_id res chain seq x y z
N MET A 1 26.06 -37.64 3.88
CA MET A 1 25.43 -36.84 4.93
C MET A 1 24.06 -36.46 4.37
N ASN A 2 23.01 -37.18 4.76
CA ASN A 2 21.67 -36.97 4.23
C ASN A 2 21.00 -35.87 5.05
N ASP A 3 20.79 -34.71 4.44
CA ASP A 3 19.91 -33.68 4.98
C ASP A 3 18.46 -34.16 4.85
N VAL A 4 17.89 -34.55 5.99
CA VAL A 4 16.45 -34.74 6.14
C VAL A 4 15.87 -33.35 6.36
N GLU A 5 15.51 -32.67 5.28
CA GLU A 5 14.68 -31.48 5.34
C GLU A 5 13.33 -31.89 5.98
N ALA A 6 13.07 -31.38 7.19
CA ALA A 6 12.04 -31.93 8.06
C ALA A 6 10.62 -31.70 7.47
N PRO A 7 9.70 -32.70 7.52
CA PRO A 7 8.35 -32.59 6.93
C PRO A 7 7.48 -31.43 7.45
N ALA A 8 7.86 -30.80 8.56
CA ALA A 8 7.21 -29.61 9.09
C ALA A 8 7.51 -28.37 8.24
N ASP A 9 8.73 -28.24 7.74
CA ASP A 9 9.20 -27.08 6.97
C ASP A 9 8.49 -27.00 5.61
N GLY A 10 8.39 -28.13 4.91
CA GLY A 10 7.65 -28.22 3.66
C GLY A 10 6.15 -27.88 3.78
N ARG A 11 5.53 -28.11 4.95
CA ARG A 11 4.13 -27.71 5.20
C ARG A 11 4.00 -26.20 5.40
N VAL A 12 4.93 -25.59 6.14
CA VAL A 12 4.97 -24.14 6.37
C VAL A 12 5.22 -23.42 5.04
N ALA A 13 6.26 -23.81 4.30
CA ALA A 13 6.58 -23.23 3.00
C ALA A 13 5.45 -23.40 1.98
N ARG A 14 4.70 -24.51 2.02
CA ARG A 14 3.49 -24.68 1.18
C ARG A 14 2.35 -23.77 1.61
N ARG A 15 2.15 -23.58 2.92
CA ARG A 15 1.12 -22.67 3.45
C ARG A 15 1.41 -21.24 3.01
N GLU A 16 2.65 -20.77 3.17
CA GLU A 16 3.06 -19.42 2.78
C GLU A 16 2.91 -19.19 1.27
N ARG A 17 3.34 -20.14 0.43
CA ARG A 17 3.11 -20.04 -1.02
C ARG A 17 1.64 -19.95 -1.39
N ASN A 18 0.77 -20.72 -0.73
CA ASN A 18 -0.67 -20.64 -0.97
C ASN A 18 -1.25 -19.29 -0.51
N ILE A 19 -0.78 -18.75 0.61
CA ILE A 19 -1.20 -17.42 1.09
C ILE A 19 -0.78 -16.36 0.06
N ASN A 20 0.48 -16.34 -0.34
CA ASN A 20 0.99 -15.37 -1.33
C ASN A 20 0.21 -15.45 -2.65
N SER A 21 -0.06 -16.66 -3.15
CA SER A 21 -0.89 -16.84 -4.35
C SER A 21 -2.31 -16.31 -4.20
N VAL A 22 -2.92 -16.45 -3.01
CA VAL A 22 -4.24 -15.86 -2.74
C VAL A 22 -4.16 -14.34 -2.75
N LEU A 23 -3.14 -13.75 -2.11
CA LEU A 23 -2.97 -12.31 -2.07
C LEU A 23 -2.72 -11.72 -3.47
N ASP A 24 -1.90 -12.39 -4.29
CA ASP A 24 -1.66 -12.00 -5.70
C ASP A 24 -2.95 -12.02 -6.52
N VAL A 25 -3.79 -13.05 -6.33
CA VAL A 25 -5.11 -13.14 -6.96
C VAL A 25 -6.00 -11.94 -6.60
N VAL A 26 -5.99 -11.48 -5.34
CA VAL A 26 -6.77 -10.30 -4.95
C VAL A 26 -6.21 -9.03 -5.59
N LEU A 27 -4.89 -8.88 -5.66
CA LEU A 27 -4.25 -7.72 -6.32
C LEU A 27 -4.59 -7.67 -7.82
N GLU A 28 -4.62 -8.82 -8.50
CA GLU A 28 -5.09 -8.90 -9.89
C GLU A 28 -6.57 -8.49 -10.00
N MET A 29 -7.42 -8.94 -9.08
CA MET A 29 -8.83 -8.51 -9.06
C MET A 29 -8.96 -7.00 -8.87
N PHE A 30 -8.14 -6.38 -8.02
CA PHE A 30 -8.10 -4.93 -7.88
C PHE A 30 -7.66 -4.23 -9.19
N ALA A 31 -6.63 -4.76 -9.86
CA ALA A 31 -6.18 -4.26 -11.16
C ALA A 31 -7.28 -4.33 -12.25
N GLU A 32 -8.25 -5.23 -12.12
CA GLU A 32 -9.44 -5.34 -12.97
C GLU A 32 -10.62 -4.46 -12.50
N GLU A 33 -10.38 -3.51 -11.59
CA GLU A 33 -11.39 -2.65 -10.93
C GLU A 33 -12.46 -3.45 -10.15
N SER A 34 -12.15 -4.69 -9.75
CA SER A 34 -13.00 -5.45 -8.82
C SER A 34 -12.76 -4.96 -7.39
N LEU A 35 -13.43 -3.86 -7.03
CA LEU A 35 -13.19 -3.19 -5.74
C LEU A 35 -13.67 -3.98 -4.52
N PHE A 36 -14.57 -4.95 -4.69
CA PHE A 36 -15.18 -5.71 -3.58
C PHE A 36 -15.05 -7.23 -3.81
N PRO A 37 -13.84 -7.80 -3.77
CA PRO A 37 -13.62 -9.22 -4.02
C PRO A 37 -14.23 -10.06 -2.89
N THR A 38 -15.07 -11.04 -3.23
CA THR A 38 -15.60 -11.99 -2.24
C THR A 38 -14.67 -13.18 -2.05
N ILE A 39 -14.70 -13.79 -0.87
CA ILE A 39 -13.85 -14.96 -0.56
C ILE A 39 -14.14 -16.15 -1.50
N GLU A 40 -15.37 -16.28 -2.01
CA GLU A 40 -15.75 -17.28 -3.01
C GLU A 40 -15.13 -17.01 -4.38
N GLN A 41 -15.10 -15.74 -4.81
CA GLN A 41 -14.44 -15.34 -6.06
C GLN A 41 -12.94 -15.61 -5.97
N VAL A 42 -12.32 -15.26 -4.83
CA VAL A 42 -10.90 -15.48 -4.57
C VAL A 42 -10.57 -16.97 -4.52
N ALA A 43 -11.40 -17.79 -3.86
CA ALA A 43 -11.24 -19.26 -3.83
C ALA A 43 -11.30 -19.84 -5.25
N LYS A 44 -12.30 -19.43 -6.04
CA LYS A 44 -12.45 -19.88 -7.43
C LYS A 44 -11.23 -19.52 -8.29
N ARG A 45 -10.73 -18.29 -8.18
CA ARG A 45 -9.62 -17.79 -9.01
C ARG A 45 -8.25 -18.32 -8.58
N SER A 46 -8.03 -18.50 -7.28
CA SER A 46 -6.80 -19.11 -6.73
C SER A 46 -6.73 -20.63 -6.90
N GLY A 47 -7.84 -21.29 -7.26
CA GLY A 47 -7.92 -22.76 -7.33
C GLY A 47 -7.88 -23.45 -5.97
N LEU A 48 -7.95 -22.69 -4.87
CA LEU A 48 -8.01 -23.23 -3.51
C LEU A 48 -9.45 -23.41 -3.05
N SER A 49 -9.69 -24.36 -2.14
CA SER A 49 -11.02 -24.54 -1.56
C SER A 49 -11.38 -23.40 -0.61
N LEU A 50 -12.66 -23.07 -0.50
CA LEU A 50 -13.18 -22.09 0.45
C LEU A 50 -12.75 -22.39 1.89
N ARG A 51 -12.75 -23.68 2.28
CA ARG A 51 -12.23 -24.16 3.57
C ARG A 51 -10.75 -23.80 3.79
N SER A 52 -9.94 -23.82 2.73
CA SER A 52 -8.51 -23.46 2.84
C SER A 52 -8.34 -21.97 3.07
N LEU A 53 -9.12 -21.12 2.40
CA LEU A 53 -9.09 -19.68 2.60
C LEU A 53 -9.52 -19.32 4.03
N TYR A 54 -10.62 -19.88 4.53
CA TYR A 54 -11.06 -19.65 5.92
C TYR A 54 -10.10 -20.17 6.99
N ARG A 55 -9.16 -21.05 6.63
CA ARG A 55 -8.07 -21.48 7.52
C ARG A 55 -6.90 -20.48 7.51
N TYR A 56 -6.76 -19.67 6.47
CA TYR A 56 -5.72 -18.66 6.36
C TYR A 56 -6.19 -17.29 6.85
N PHE A 57 -7.45 -16.96 6.59
CA PHE A 57 -8.08 -15.69 6.92
C PHE A 57 -9.42 -15.97 7.59
N ALA A 58 -9.60 -15.50 8.82
CA ALA A 58 -10.81 -15.73 9.60
C ALA A 58 -12.03 -15.03 8.99
N ASP A 59 -11.83 -13.89 8.34
CA ASP A 59 -12.88 -13.10 7.71
C ASP A 59 -12.36 -12.33 6.47
N PRO A 60 -13.25 -11.74 5.64
CA PRO A 60 -12.84 -10.96 4.48
C PRO A 60 -11.96 -9.74 4.79
N ALA A 61 -12.12 -9.13 5.96
CA ALA A 61 -11.33 -7.96 6.34
C ALA A 61 -9.87 -8.34 6.64
N GLU A 62 -9.61 -9.51 7.23
CA GLU A 62 -8.23 -10.01 7.41
C GLU A 62 -7.55 -10.32 6.08
N LEU A 63 -8.29 -10.86 5.10
CA LEU A 63 -7.77 -11.03 3.73
C LEU A 63 -7.40 -9.68 3.12
N LEU A 64 -8.32 -8.70 3.14
CA LEU A 64 -8.07 -7.37 2.57
C LEU A 64 -6.89 -6.66 3.25
N GLU A 65 -6.79 -6.73 4.57
CA GLU A 65 -5.67 -6.20 5.35
C GLU A 65 -4.34 -6.82 4.90
N ALA A 66 -4.27 -8.15 4.81
CA ALA A 66 -3.07 -8.85 4.34
C ALA A 66 -2.68 -8.46 2.90
N VAL A 67 -3.67 -8.24 2.03
CA VAL A 67 -3.44 -7.76 0.66
C VAL A 67 -2.87 -6.34 0.64
N ILE A 68 -3.39 -5.44 1.47
CA ILE A 68 -2.90 -4.06 1.59
C ILE A 68 -1.47 -4.05 2.10
N VAL A 69 -1.16 -4.85 3.13
CA VAL A 69 0.20 -4.99 3.65
C VAL A 69 1.15 -5.52 2.58
N ARG A 70 0.75 -6.57 1.83
CA ARG A 70 1.55 -7.10 0.71
C ARG A 70 1.77 -6.07 -0.39
N SER A 71 0.77 -5.25 -0.71
CA SER A 71 0.90 -4.25 -1.78
C SER A 71 1.99 -3.21 -1.48
N ARG A 72 2.32 -2.97 -0.20
CA ARG A 72 3.46 -2.13 0.20
C ARG A 72 4.79 -2.69 -0.29
N GLU A 73 4.95 -4.01 -0.29
CA GLU A 73 6.16 -4.67 -0.79
C GLU A 73 6.35 -4.41 -2.29
N GLN A 74 5.25 -4.33 -3.06
CA GLN A 74 5.30 -4.07 -4.50
C GLN A 74 5.71 -2.64 -4.86
N VAL A 75 5.54 -1.70 -3.94
CA VAL A 75 5.87 -0.27 -4.15
C VAL A 75 7.09 0.18 -3.36
N ALA A 76 7.78 -0.72 -2.67
CA ALA A 76 8.92 -0.40 -1.80
C ALA A 76 10.02 0.39 -2.53
N GLU A 77 10.31 0.05 -3.79
CA GLU A 77 11.27 0.78 -4.61
C GLU A 77 10.69 2.09 -5.16
N ALA A 78 9.40 2.10 -5.49
CA ALA A 78 8.72 3.24 -6.09
C ALA A 78 8.65 4.46 -5.15
N VAL A 79 8.67 4.23 -3.84
CA VAL A 79 8.63 5.29 -2.82
C VAL A 79 10.01 5.87 -2.48
N LEU A 80 11.10 5.36 -3.06
CA LEU A 80 12.44 5.85 -2.77
C LEU A 80 12.69 7.22 -3.41
N LEU A 81 13.37 8.08 -2.66
CA LEU A 81 13.86 9.38 -3.11
C LEU A 81 15.39 9.35 -3.19
N PRO A 82 16.03 9.96 -4.21
CA PRO A 82 17.48 9.90 -4.40
C PRO A 82 18.28 10.52 -3.26
N ALA A 83 17.82 11.67 -2.74
CA ALA A 83 18.50 12.40 -1.68
C ALA A 83 17.51 13.20 -0.83
N ILE A 84 17.05 12.60 0.28
CA ILE A 84 16.06 13.22 1.17
C ILE A 84 16.61 14.51 1.79
N GLY A 85 15.89 15.62 1.63
CA GLY A 85 16.22 16.90 2.24
C GLY A 85 17.52 17.55 1.74
N GLN A 86 18.13 17.06 0.66
CA GLN A 86 19.40 17.55 0.12
C GLN A 86 19.20 18.21 -1.26
N GLY A 87 20.12 19.10 -1.64
CA GLY A 87 20.05 19.80 -2.94
C GLY A 87 19.08 20.98 -2.97
N PHE A 88 18.77 21.46 -4.17
CA PHE A 88 17.85 22.60 -4.35
C PHE A 88 16.39 22.16 -4.19
N VAL A 89 15.56 23.04 -3.62
CA VAL A 89 14.14 22.76 -3.39
C VAL A 89 13.38 22.43 -4.67
N ALA A 90 13.72 23.06 -5.80
CA ALA A 90 13.08 22.81 -7.08
C ALA A 90 13.29 21.36 -7.53
N ASP A 91 14.53 20.88 -7.50
CA ASP A 91 14.86 19.49 -7.85
C ASP A 91 14.17 18.50 -6.92
N ARG A 92 14.10 18.81 -5.61
CA ARG A 92 13.41 17.97 -4.62
C ARG A 92 11.90 17.90 -4.84
N ILE A 93 11.27 18.98 -5.31
CA ILE A 93 9.86 18.99 -5.69
C ILE A 93 9.64 18.06 -6.88
N ASP A 94 10.48 18.17 -7.91
CA ASP A 94 10.37 17.35 -9.12
C ASP A 94 10.55 15.85 -8.79
N ASP A 95 11.57 15.51 -7.99
CA ASP A 95 11.80 14.14 -7.52
C ASP A 95 10.60 13.59 -6.72
N PHE A 96 10.04 14.42 -5.83
CA PHE A 96 8.92 14.03 -4.97
C PHE A 96 7.64 13.81 -5.76
N VAL A 97 7.32 14.72 -6.69
CA VAL A 97 6.16 14.59 -7.57
C VAL A 97 6.32 13.38 -8.47
N ALA A 98 7.49 13.19 -9.10
CA ALA A 98 7.74 12.02 -9.94
C ALA A 98 7.61 10.71 -9.16
N MET A 99 8.09 10.67 -7.91
CA MET A 99 7.92 9.54 -7.00
C MET A 99 6.45 9.26 -6.68
N ARG A 100 5.65 10.29 -6.37
CA ARG A 100 4.21 10.15 -6.12
C ARG A 100 3.44 9.65 -7.35
N LEU A 101 3.79 10.12 -8.54
CA LEU A 101 3.17 9.67 -9.79
C LEU A 101 3.50 8.21 -10.10
N ARG A 102 4.76 7.78 -9.91
CA ARG A 102 5.16 6.36 -10.04
C ARG A 102 4.46 5.47 -9.02
N LEU A 103 4.37 5.92 -7.77
CA LEU A 103 3.63 5.21 -6.72
C LEU A 103 2.17 5.01 -7.14
N HIS A 104 1.50 6.05 -7.64
CA HIS A 104 0.12 5.98 -8.12
C HIS A 104 -0.04 5.04 -9.32
N GLU A 105 0.88 5.06 -10.28
CA GLU A 105 0.85 4.17 -11.45
C GLU A 105 0.82 2.68 -11.06
N ILE A 106 1.55 2.32 -9.99
CA ILE A 106 1.60 0.93 -9.51
C ILE A 106 0.43 0.63 -8.56
N SER A 107 0.13 1.53 -7.63
CA SER A 107 -0.80 1.26 -6.51
C SER A 107 -2.24 1.71 -6.74
N GLY A 108 -2.53 2.48 -7.78
CA GLY A 108 -3.82 3.12 -8.02
C GLY A 108 -5.04 2.19 -7.87
N PRO A 109 -5.06 1.01 -8.52
CA PRO A 109 -6.18 0.07 -8.36
C PRO A 109 -6.35 -0.43 -6.92
N THR A 110 -5.24 -0.78 -6.25
CA THR A 110 -5.26 -1.20 -4.83
C THR A 110 -5.69 -0.08 -3.91
N PHE A 111 -5.26 1.16 -4.18
CA PHE A 111 -5.68 2.35 -3.43
C PHE A 111 -7.19 2.57 -3.54
N ARG A 112 -7.76 2.49 -4.75
CA ARG A 112 -9.20 2.62 -4.96
C ARG A 112 -10.00 1.52 -4.25
N ALA A 113 -9.55 0.28 -4.33
CA ALA A 113 -10.20 -0.82 -3.62
C ALA A 113 -10.12 -0.64 -2.09
N THR A 114 -8.96 -0.21 -1.57
CA THR A 114 -8.77 0.10 -0.15
C THR A 114 -9.74 1.19 0.30
N MET A 115 -9.83 2.29 -0.45
CA MET A 115 -10.77 3.39 -0.20
C MET A 115 -12.23 2.92 -0.19
N ALA A 116 -12.61 2.08 -1.16
CA ALA A 116 -13.98 1.55 -1.28
C ALA A 116 -14.37 0.64 -0.10
N ASN A 117 -13.41 -0.14 0.42
CA ASN A 117 -13.64 -1.09 1.51
C ASN A 117 -13.52 -0.47 2.92
N ALA A 118 -12.79 0.66 3.07
CA ALA A 118 -12.50 1.26 4.37
C ALA A 118 -13.76 1.61 5.18
N ALA A 119 -14.86 2.00 4.53
CA ALA A 119 -16.12 2.34 5.21
C ALA A 119 -16.78 1.15 5.94
N HIS A 120 -16.47 -0.08 5.51
CA HIS A 120 -17.10 -1.31 6.03
C HIS A 120 -16.16 -2.14 6.90
N HIS A 121 -14.86 -1.84 6.86
CA HIS A 121 -13.83 -2.65 7.49
C HIS A 121 -12.87 -1.77 8.30
N PRO A 122 -13.03 -1.67 9.63
CA PRO A 122 -12.19 -0.83 10.48
C PRO A 122 -10.68 -1.13 10.36
N ARG A 123 -10.29 -2.39 10.13
CA ARG A 123 -8.88 -2.76 9.90
C ARG A 123 -8.33 -2.18 8.59
N VAL A 124 -9.13 -2.21 7.52
CA VAL A 124 -8.78 -1.57 6.24
C VAL A 124 -8.70 -0.05 6.39
N ALA A 125 -9.62 0.56 7.15
CA ALA A 125 -9.57 1.99 7.44
C ALA A 125 -8.29 2.39 8.22
N ALA A 126 -7.86 1.55 9.17
CA ALA A 126 -6.62 1.76 9.90
C ALA A 126 -5.39 1.68 8.98
N GLU A 127 -5.33 0.70 8.08
CA GLU A 127 -4.24 0.59 7.10
C GLU A 127 -4.19 1.79 6.14
N LEU A 128 -5.35 2.29 5.70
CA LEU A 128 -5.45 3.50 4.89
C LEU A 128 -4.95 4.74 5.64
N ALA A 129 -5.32 4.89 6.91
CA ALA A 129 -4.85 5.99 7.76
C ALA A 129 -3.34 5.92 7.98
N SER A 130 -2.80 4.74 8.28
CA SER A 130 -1.35 4.52 8.43
C SER A 130 -0.59 4.85 7.14
N ASN A 131 -1.12 4.49 5.97
CA ASN A 131 -0.51 4.87 4.70
C ASN A 131 -0.46 6.40 4.49
N ARG A 132 -1.52 7.12 4.87
CA ARG A 132 -1.55 8.59 4.80
C ARG A 132 -0.49 9.21 5.70
N GLU A 133 -0.34 8.69 6.93
CA GLU A 133 0.69 9.14 7.87
C GLU A 133 2.10 8.90 7.32
N LEU A 134 2.39 7.72 6.78
CA LEU A 134 3.69 7.42 6.16
C LEU A 134 4.00 8.37 5.00
N MET A 135 2.99 8.70 4.17
CA MET A 135 3.16 9.66 3.08
C MET A 135 3.41 11.08 3.59
N ARG A 136 2.73 11.50 4.65
CA ARG A 136 2.93 12.79 5.31
C ARG A 136 4.33 12.88 5.91
N ASP A 137 4.79 11.85 6.61
CA ASP A 137 6.13 11.81 7.19
C ASP A 137 7.21 11.91 6.10
N GLN A 138 7.01 11.25 4.96
CA GLN A 138 7.92 11.37 3.84
C GLN A 138 7.95 12.79 3.25
N PHE A 139 6.81 13.48 3.18
CA PHE A 139 6.76 14.90 2.79
C PHE A 139 7.55 15.77 3.78
N VAL A 140 7.32 15.59 5.08
CA VAL A 140 8.01 16.33 6.15
C VAL A 140 9.52 16.13 6.04
N LEU A 141 9.98 14.90 5.86
CA LEU A 141 11.41 14.59 5.72
C LEU A 141 12.02 15.22 4.47
N GLN A 142 11.33 15.16 3.33
CA GLN A 142 11.84 15.70 2.06
C GLN A 142 12.01 17.23 2.09
N PHE A 143 11.11 17.93 2.79
CA PHE A 143 11.07 19.40 2.82
C PHE A 143 11.44 19.99 4.19
N ALA A 144 12.05 19.19 5.08
CA ALA A 144 12.50 19.65 6.39
C ALA A 144 13.34 20.95 6.34
N PRO A 145 14.29 21.13 5.40
CA PRO A 145 15.08 22.37 5.33
C PRO A 145 14.24 23.63 5.13
N GLU A 146 13.20 23.58 4.30
CA GLU A 146 12.29 24.71 4.09
C GLU A 146 11.36 24.90 5.29
N LEU A 147 10.86 23.80 5.86
CA LEU A 147 9.89 23.83 6.96
C LEU A 147 10.50 24.37 8.26
N GLU A 148 11.77 24.08 8.54
CA GLU A 148 12.47 24.51 9.75
C GLU A 148 12.60 26.03 9.85
N GLY A 149 12.75 26.72 8.72
CA GLY A 149 12.89 28.18 8.65
C GLY A 149 11.59 28.97 8.83
N LEU A 150 10.43 28.31 8.82
CA LEU A 150 9.12 28.95 8.90
C LEU A 150 8.64 29.18 10.33
N SER A 151 7.81 30.21 10.52
CA SER A 151 7.03 30.34 11.76
C SER A 151 6.06 29.16 11.93
N THR A 152 5.62 28.88 13.16
CA THR A 152 4.69 27.77 13.44
C THR A 152 3.46 27.80 12.54
N LYS A 153 2.84 28.98 12.38
CA LYS A 153 1.63 29.15 11.56
C LYS A 153 1.89 28.91 10.07
N GLU A 154 3.00 29.41 9.55
CA GLU A 154 3.37 29.19 8.14
C GLU A 154 3.71 27.73 7.88
N ARG A 155 4.44 27.09 8.80
CA ARG A 155 4.76 25.66 8.74
C ARG A 155 3.50 24.81 8.68
N GLU A 156 2.52 25.07 9.55
CA GLU A 156 1.24 24.37 9.54
C GLU A 156 0.50 24.52 8.21
N HIS A 157 0.46 25.71 7.62
CA HIS A 157 -0.16 25.93 6.31
C HIS A 157 0.55 25.17 5.20
N VAL A 158 1.88 25.25 5.14
CA VAL A 158 2.68 24.57 4.10
C VAL A 158 2.55 23.06 4.24
N LEU A 159 2.61 22.53 5.47
CA LEU A 159 2.39 21.11 5.72
C LEU A 159 1.01 20.67 5.25
N ASN A 160 -0.06 21.36 5.65
CA ASN A 160 -1.41 20.93 5.30
C ASN A 160 -1.68 21.03 3.79
N ALA A 161 -1.21 22.09 3.14
CA ALA A 161 -1.39 22.26 1.69
C ALA A 161 -0.54 21.27 0.89
N GLY A 162 0.75 21.15 1.23
CA GLY A 162 1.67 20.26 0.54
C GLY A 162 1.32 18.79 0.71
N ASP A 163 0.94 18.39 1.94
CA ASP A 163 0.43 17.06 2.23
C ASP A 163 -0.83 16.78 1.39
N LEU A 164 -1.88 17.61 1.51
CA LEU A 164 -3.13 17.43 0.77
C LEU A 164 -2.93 17.29 -0.75
N LEU A 165 -2.08 18.13 -1.35
CA LEU A 165 -1.84 18.13 -2.80
C LEU A 165 -1.05 16.91 -3.28
N THR A 166 -0.36 16.20 -2.38
CA THR A 166 0.54 15.09 -2.72
C THR A 166 0.12 13.74 -2.14
N GLN A 167 -1.05 13.66 -1.52
CA GLN A 167 -1.68 12.40 -1.14
C GLN A 167 -2.20 11.64 -2.37
N LEU A 168 -2.34 10.31 -2.26
CA LEU A 168 -2.75 9.47 -3.39
C LEU A 168 -4.20 9.71 -3.83
N ASP A 169 -5.08 10.18 -2.95
CA ASP A 169 -6.45 10.59 -3.33
C ASP A 169 -6.45 11.80 -4.25
N ALA A 170 -5.63 12.82 -3.96
CA ALA A 170 -5.47 13.99 -4.83
C ALA A 170 -4.92 13.57 -6.21
N VAL A 171 -3.89 12.71 -6.22
CA VAL A 171 -3.31 12.20 -7.48
C VAL A 171 -4.32 11.36 -8.27
N ASP A 172 -5.06 10.46 -7.62
CA ASP A 172 -6.09 9.63 -8.27
C ASP A 172 -7.24 10.49 -8.83
N PHE A 173 -7.68 11.49 -8.08
CA PHE A 173 -8.71 12.43 -8.53
C PHE A 173 -8.29 13.19 -9.79
N LEU A 174 -7.04 13.66 -9.87
CA LEU A 174 -6.54 14.45 -10.99
C LEU A 174 -6.23 13.63 -12.25
N ARG A 175 -6.04 12.31 -12.12
CA ARG A 175 -5.70 11.41 -13.22
C ARG A 175 -6.91 10.66 -13.83
N ARG A 176 -8.11 10.95 -13.34
CA ARG A 176 -9.37 10.42 -13.88
C ARG A 176 -9.91 11.25 -15.05
#